data_AF-A0A5S3SZU0-F1
#
_entry.id   AF-A0A5S3SZU0-F1
#
_cell.length_a   1.000
_cell.length_b   1.000
_cell.length_c   1.000
_cell.angle_alpha   90.00
_cell.angle_beta   90.00
_cell.angle_gamma   90.00
#
_symmetry.space_group_name_H-M   'P 1'
#
loop_
_entity.id
_entity.type
_entity.pdbx_description
1 polymer ?
#
loop_
_entity_poly.entity_id
_entity_poly.type
_entity_poly.pdbx_seq_one_letter_code
_entity_poly.pdbx_strand_id
1 'polypeptide(L)'
;SLRFVRTLSLSSSWLFLGLIVLMWLGAFTGENGTAGDFVKTLSLIGSYFGNIHQFALPMNDVHEFYLFWWFAWSIMIGQFTSRFVGGLKTWQVLVAILVLPSIPIATWFTVLYYFHLNTLDSSG
;
A
#
# COMPACT_ATOMS: atom_id res chain seq x y z
N SER A 1 22.41 18.33 6.03
CA SER A 1 21.59 17.14 6.33
C SER A 1 20.23 17.16 5.63
N LEU A 2 19.42 18.22 5.76
CA LEU A 2 18.05 18.29 5.17
C LEU A 2 17.98 18.08 3.65
N ARG A 3 18.94 18.62 2.88
CA ARG A 3 18.99 18.40 1.41
C ARG A 3 19.20 16.92 1.05
N PHE A 4 20.05 16.22 1.80
CA PHE A 4 20.33 14.80 1.59
C PHE A 4 19.10 13.93 1.88
N VAL A 5 18.44 14.15 3.02
CA VAL A 5 17.20 13.43 3.39
C VAL A 5 16.10 13.68 2.36
N ARG A 6 15.97 14.92 1.87
CA ARG A 6 15.02 15.25 0.81
C ARG A 6 15.33 14.50 -0.49
N THR A 7 16.57 14.51 -0.95
CA THR A 7 16.96 13.78 -2.17
C THR A 7 16.72 12.28 -2.00
N LEU A 8 17.12 11.70 -0.86
CA LEU A 8 16.92 10.28 -0.59
C LEU A 8 15.43 9.91 -0.58
N SER A 9 14.58 10.70 0.08
CA SER A 9 13.13 10.49 0.13
C SER A 9 12.46 10.59 -1.24
N LEU A 10 12.87 11.57 -2.06
CA LEU A 10 12.33 11.71 -3.42
C LEU A 10 12.80 10.57 -4.31
N SER A 11 14.09 10.26 -4.29
CA SER A 11 14.65 9.16 -5.07
C SER A 11 14.05 7.82 -4.68
N SER A 12 13.88 7.52 -3.39
CA SER A 12 13.25 6.27 -2.94
C SER A 12 11.78 6.18 -3.36
N SER A 13 11.06 7.30 -3.33
CA SER A 13 9.67 7.37 -3.78
C SER A 13 9.56 7.11 -5.29
N TRP A 14 10.43 7.74 -6.10
CA TRP A 14 10.48 7.52 -7.54
C TRP A 14 10.93 6.10 -7.90
N LEU A 15 11.90 5.54 -7.18
CA LEU A 15 12.33 4.15 -7.36
C LEU A 15 11.19 3.18 -7.04
N PHE A 16 10.44 3.41 -5.97
CA PHE A 16 9.30 2.57 -5.61
C PHE A 16 8.18 2.65 -6.66
N LEU A 17 7.85 3.85 -7.15
CA LEU A 17 6.89 4.01 -8.24
C LEU A 17 7.38 3.36 -9.53
N GLY A 18 8.66 3.51 -9.86
CA GLY A 18 9.28 2.84 -11.01
C GLY A 18 9.20 1.33 -10.89
N LEU A 19 9.46 0.76 -9.71
CA LEU A 19 9.34 -0.67 -9.43
C LEU A 19 7.89 -1.15 -9.61
N ILE A 20 6.89 -0.41 -9.11
CA ILE A 20 5.48 -0.72 -9.35
C ILE A 20 5.20 -0.80 -10.85
N VAL A 21 5.65 0.18 -11.63
CA VAL A 21 5.43 0.22 -13.08
C VAL A 21 6.14 -0.95 -13.78
N LEU A 22 7.39 -1.24 -13.42
CA LEU A 22 8.15 -2.35 -14.02
C LEU A 22 7.48 -3.70 -13.74
N MET A 23 7.10 -3.97 -12.49
CA MET A 23 6.39 -5.20 -12.14
C MET A 23 5.02 -5.26 -12.80
N TRP A 24 4.30 -4.14 -12.86
CA TRP A 24 3.02 -4.05 -13.55
C TRP A 24 3.15 -4.39 -15.04
N LEU A 25 4.19 -3.88 -15.72
CA LEU A 25 4.46 -4.26 -17.12
C LEU A 25 4.75 -5.75 -17.24
N GLY A 26 5.59 -6.31 -16.38
CA GLY A 26 5.90 -7.75 -16.36
C GLY A 26 4.67 -8.65 -16.14
N ALA A 27 3.72 -8.21 -15.31
CA ALA A 27 2.48 -8.93 -15.04
C ALA A 27 1.41 -8.78 -16.13
N PHE A 28 1.18 -7.55 -16.61
CA PHE A 28 -0.06 -7.20 -17.34
C PHE A 28 0.14 -6.80 -18.80
N THR A 29 1.39 -6.81 -19.31
CA THR A 29 1.68 -6.53 -20.73
C THR A 29 2.37 -7.68 -21.47
N GLY A 30 2.64 -8.79 -20.78
CA GLY A 30 3.16 -10.02 -21.41
C GLY A 30 2.06 -10.91 -21.98
N GLU A 31 2.43 -12.07 -22.52
CA GLU A 31 1.49 -13.06 -23.08
C GLU A 31 0.47 -13.61 -22.06
N ASN A 32 0.77 -13.45 -20.77
CA ASN A 32 0.04 -14.07 -19.66
C ASN A 32 -1.06 -13.19 -19.04
N GLY A 33 -1.13 -11.89 -19.38
CA GLY A 33 -2.01 -10.96 -18.67
C GLY A 33 -2.35 -9.71 -19.45
N THR A 34 -3.49 -9.11 -19.10
CA THR A 34 -3.99 -7.88 -19.70
C THR A 34 -4.21 -6.78 -18.66
N ALA A 35 -4.28 -5.52 -19.10
CA ALA A 35 -4.71 -4.42 -18.23
C ALA A 35 -6.11 -4.65 -17.60
N GLY A 36 -6.97 -5.46 -18.25
CA GLY A 36 -8.24 -5.88 -17.70
C GLY A 36 -8.10 -6.79 -16.48
N ASP A 37 -7.04 -7.61 -16.43
CA ASP A 37 -6.78 -8.49 -15.28
C ASP A 37 -6.27 -7.69 -14.08
N PHE A 38 -5.53 -6.61 -14.30
CA PHE A 38 -5.21 -5.68 -13.22
C PHE A 38 -6.48 -5.11 -12.57
N VAL A 39 -7.45 -4.66 -13.36
CA VAL A 39 -8.73 -4.14 -12.84
C VAL A 39 -9.50 -5.23 -12.10
N LYS A 40 -9.53 -6.46 -12.62
CA LYS A 40 -10.14 -7.61 -11.92
C LYS A 40 -9.47 -7.87 -10.58
N THR A 41 -8.15 -7.96 -10.53
CA THR A 41 -7.41 -8.19 -9.27
C THR A 41 -7.59 -7.02 -8.30
N LEU A 42 -7.55 -5.77 -8.78
CA LEU A 42 -7.80 -4.59 -7.97
C LEU A 42 -9.21 -4.59 -7.38
N SER A 43 -10.19 -5.08 -8.13
CA SER A 43 -11.59 -5.16 -7.67
C SER A 43 -11.78 -6.09 -6.46
N LEU A 44 -10.86 -7.04 -6.23
CA LEU A 44 -10.88 -7.90 -5.04
C LEU A 44 -10.71 -7.13 -3.74
N ILE A 45 -10.11 -5.93 -3.79
CA ILE A 45 -10.07 -5.02 -2.64
C ILE A 45 -11.50 -4.62 -2.22
N GLY A 46 -12.45 -4.53 -3.15
CA GLY A 46 -13.85 -4.29 -2.81
C GLY A 46 -14.45 -5.39 -1.91
N SER A 47 -14.03 -6.63 -2.11
CA SER A 47 -14.46 -7.78 -1.30
C SER A 47 -14.03 -7.67 0.16
N TYR A 48 -12.96 -6.92 0.46
CA TYR A 48 -12.54 -6.62 1.84
C TYR A 48 -13.67 -5.94 2.62
N PHE A 49 -14.28 -4.90 2.04
CA PHE A 49 -15.34 -4.15 2.70
C PHE A 49 -16.63 -4.97 2.87
N GLY A 50 -16.97 -5.81 1.88
CA GLY A 50 -18.12 -6.72 1.98
C GLY A 50 -17.94 -7.80 3.04
N ASN A 51 -16.70 -8.18 3.35
CA ASN A 51 -16.39 -9.27 4.28
C ASN A 51 -15.57 -8.80 5.50
N ILE A 52 -15.70 -7.54 5.90
CA ILE A 52 -14.88 -6.93 6.97
C ILE A 52 -14.89 -7.75 8.27
N HIS A 53 -16.00 -8.42 8.55
CA HIS A 53 -16.15 -9.30 9.72
C HIS A 53 -15.15 -10.46 9.73
N GLN A 54 -14.80 -11.01 8.55
CA GLN A 54 -13.84 -12.12 8.41
C GLN A 54 -12.39 -11.66 8.56
N PHE A 55 -12.11 -10.38 8.27
CA PHE A 55 -10.79 -9.78 8.42
C PHE A 55 -10.58 -9.16 9.81
N ALA A 56 -11.67 -8.83 10.51
CA ALA A 56 -11.61 -8.31 11.86
C ALA A 56 -11.60 -9.43 12.91
N LEU A 57 -12.29 -10.56 12.66
CA LEU A 57 -12.41 -11.68 13.59
C LEU A 57 -12.59 -13.03 12.86
N PRO A 58 -12.05 -14.14 13.40
CA PRO A 58 -11.22 -14.23 14.60
C PRO A 58 -9.78 -13.73 14.36
N MET A 59 -9.13 -13.21 15.41
CA MET A 59 -7.72 -12.82 15.33
C MET A 59 -6.79 -14.03 15.21
N ASN A 60 -5.77 -13.89 14.37
CA ASN A 60 -4.67 -14.83 14.26
C ASN A 60 -3.34 -14.12 14.58
N ASP A 61 -2.26 -14.88 14.70
CA ASP A 61 -0.93 -14.39 15.08
C ASP A 61 -0.41 -13.28 14.14
N VAL A 62 -0.78 -13.33 12.85
CA VAL A 62 -0.39 -12.32 11.86
C VAL A 62 -1.10 -10.99 12.15
N HIS A 63 -2.40 -11.02 12.42
CA HIS A 63 -3.14 -9.80 12.76
C HIS A 63 -2.65 -9.21 14.08
N GLU A 64 -2.41 -10.06 15.09
CA GLU A 64 -1.87 -9.63 16.39
C GLU A 64 -0.50 -8.94 16.23
N PHE A 65 0.39 -9.54 15.44
CA PHE A 65 1.69 -8.94 15.12
C PHE A 65 1.55 -7.55 14.49
N TYR A 66 0.74 -7.41 13.44
CA TYR A 66 0.57 -6.11 12.78
C TYR A 66 -0.10 -5.08 13.68
N LEU A 67 -1.06 -5.47 14.52
CA LEU A 67 -1.68 -4.57 15.49
C LEU A 67 -0.65 -4.02 16.48
N PHE A 68 0.19 -4.89 17.06
CA PHE A 68 1.26 -4.45 17.96
C PHE A 68 2.32 -3.61 17.25
N TRP A 69 2.68 -3.99 16.03
CA TRP A 69 3.63 -3.23 15.23
C TRP A 69 3.11 -1.82 14.96
N TRP A 70 1.89 -1.67 14.44
CA TRP A 70 1.30 -0.35 14.20
C TRP A 70 1.13 0.46 15.48
N PHE A 71 0.74 -0.19 16.58
CA PHE A 71 0.60 0.47 17.88
C PHE A 71 1.94 1.03 18.38
N ALA A 72 3.02 0.24 18.31
CA ALA A 72 4.36 0.65 18.75
C ALA A 72 4.89 1.87 17.97
N TRP A 73 4.52 2.02 16.69
CA TRP A 73 4.97 3.12 15.83
C TRP A 73 4.02 4.31 15.81
N SER A 74 2.84 4.20 16.45
CA SER A 74 1.77 5.21 16.39
C SER A 74 2.22 6.62 16.79
N ILE A 75 3.00 6.76 17.87
CA ILE A 75 3.51 8.06 18.34
C ILE A 75 4.47 8.68 17.33
N MET A 76 5.38 7.90 16.74
CA MET A 76 6.33 8.40 15.74
C MET A 76 5.60 8.89 14.49
N ILE A 77 4.63 8.10 13.99
CA ILE A 77 3.80 8.47 12.84
C ILE A 77 2.99 9.73 13.14
N GLY A 78 2.41 9.83 14.34
CA GLY A 78 1.65 10.99 14.79
C GLY A 78 2.50 12.27 14.87
N GLN A 79 3.70 12.18 15.45
CA GLN A 79 4.66 13.29 15.52
C GLN A 79 5.15 13.75 14.15
N PHE A 80 5.33 12.82 13.21
CA PHE A 80 5.68 13.15 11.85
C PHE A 80 4.53 13.85 11.15
N THR A 81 3.33 13.27 11.19
CA THR A 81 2.15 13.76 10.48
C THR A 81 1.72 15.14 10.97
N SER A 82 1.79 15.41 12.29
CA SER A 82 1.42 16.70 12.88
C SER A 82 2.21 17.89 12.32
N ARG A 83 3.41 17.66 11.78
CA ARG A 83 4.24 18.69 11.14
C ARG A 83 3.71 19.15 9.79
N PHE A 84 2.86 18.36 9.13
CA PHE A 84 2.43 18.60 7.74
C PHE A 84 0.93 18.86 7.59
N VAL A 85 0.14 18.61 8.63
CA VAL A 85 -1.33 18.75 8.60
C VAL A 85 -1.83 20.11 9.12
N GLY A 86 -0.94 21.07 9.31
CA GLY A 86 -1.29 22.43 9.73
C GLY A 86 -2.29 23.08 8.77
N GLY A 87 -3.40 23.61 9.30
CA GLY A 87 -4.44 24.27 8.52
C GLY A 87 -5.58 23.36 8.02
N LEU A 88 -5.49 22.04 8.23
CA LEU A 88 -6.58 21.11 7.95
C LEU A 88 -7.51 20.95 9.15
N LYS A 89 -8.81 20.78 8.89
CA LYS A 89 -9.78 20.34 9.90
C LYS A 89 -9.50 18.88 10.29
N THR A 90 -9.78 18.51 11.52
CA THR A 90 -9.53 17.15 12.06
C THR A 90 -10.07 16.03 11.17
N TRP A 91 -11.27 16.18 10.62
CA TRP A 91 -11.85 15.16 9.73
C TRP A 91 -11.12 15.08 8.36
N GLN A 92 -10.59 16.19 7.85
CA GLN A 92 -9.79 16.19 6.62
C GLN A 92 -8.48 15.44 6.84
N VAL A 93 -7.87 15.62 8.01
CA VAL A 93 -6.68 14.85 8.43
C VAL A 93 -6.99 13.37 8.50
N LEU A 94 -8.13 12.99 9.11
CA LEU A 94 -8.56 11.59 9.17
C LEU A 94 -8.68 10.98 7.77
N VAL A 95 -9.38 11.65 6.85
CA VAL A 95 -9.52 11.16 5.46
C VAL A 95 -8.18 11.10 4.75
N ALA A 96 -7.32 12.10 4.90
CA ALA A 96 -6.01 12.13 4.26
C ALA A 96 -5.11 10.97 4.72
N ILE A 97 -5.06 10.69 6.03
CA ILE A 97 -4.26 9.60 6.60
C ILE A 97 -4.84 8.23 6.22
N LEU A 98 -6.14 8.11 5.97
CA LEU A 98 -6.76 6.86 5.50
C LEU A 98 -6.54 6.64 4.00
N VAL A 99 -6.75 7.65 3.16
CA VAL A 99 -6.82 7.46 1.70
C VAL A 99 -5.45 7.55 1.04
N LEU A 100 -4.64 8.56 1.36
CA LEU A 100 -3.40 8.82 0.65
C LEU A 100 -2.38 7.67 0.72
N PRO A 101 -2.09 7.07 1.89
CA PRO A 101 -1.19 5.91 1.94
C PRO A 101 -1.83 4.64 1.36
N SER A 102 -3.15 4.51 1.39
CA SER A 102 -3.84 3.31 0.92
C SER A 102 -3.76 3.12 -0.60
N ILE A 103 -3.69 4.19 -1.39
CA ILE A 103 -3.60 4.11 -2.87
C ILE A 103 -2.34 3.34 -3.35
N PRO A 104 -1.11 3.75 -2.97
CA PRO A 104 0.09 3.03 -3.39
C PRO A 104 0.16 1.62 -2.79
N ILE A 105 -0.31 1.42 -1.55
CA ILE A 105 -0.38 0.10 -0.91
C ILE A 105 -1.30 -0.84 -1.71
N ALA A 106 -2.52 -0.40 -2.00
CA ALA A 106 -3.49 -1.14 -2.80
C ALA A 106 -2.95 -1.50 -4.18
N THR A 107 -2.31 -0.53 -4.84
CA THR A 107 -1.71 -0.74 -6.17
C THR A 107 -0.60 -1.78 -6.12
N TRP A 108 0.31 -1.65 -5.15
CA TRP A 108 1.43 -2.58 -4.97
C TRP A 108 0.97 -4.00 -4.67
N PHE A 109 0.06 -4.18 -3.71
CA PHE A 109 -0.45 -5.51 -3.37
C PHE A 109 -1.29 -6.14 -4.48
N THR A 110 -1.97 -5.33 -5.29
CA THR A 110 -2.68 -5.83 -6.49
C THR A 110 -1.71 -6.47 -7.47
N VAL A 111 -0.58 -5.81 -7.75
CA VAL A 111 0.46 -6.36 -8.64
C VAL A 111 1.04 -7.64 -8.04
N LEU A 112 1.49 -7.60 -6.78
CA LEU A 112 2.07 -8.79 -6.13
C LEU A 112 1.11 -9.97 -6.06
N TYR A 113 -0.17 -9.72 -5.77
CA TYR A 113 -1.16 -10.78 -5.69
C TYR A 113 -1.42 -11.42 -7.06
N TYR A 114 -1.36 -10.64 -8.15
CA TYR A 114 -1.42 -11.20 -9.49
C TYR A 114 -0.22 -12.10 -9.80
N PHE A 115 1.00 -11.71 -9.40
CA PHE A 115 2.18 -12.59 -9.52
C PHE A 115 1.97 -13.91 -8.77
N HIS A 116 1.46 -13.83 -7.53
CA HIS A 116 1.17 -15.00 -6.72
C HIS A 116 0.15 -15.95 -7.36
N LEU A 117 -0.97 -15.41 -7.86
CA LEU A 117 -2.03 -16.20 -8.51
C LEU A 117 -1.57 -16.90 -9.78
N ASN A 118 -0.67 -16.27 -10.54
CA ASN A 118 -0.16 -16.80 -11.80
C ASN A 118 1.18 -17.53 -11.63
N THR A 119 1.60 -17.78 -10.38
CA THR A 119 2.88 -18.43 -10.06
C THR A 119 4.09 -17.80 -10.76
N LEU A 120 3.99 -16.49 -11.03
CA LEU A 120 5.07 -15.73 -11.64
C LEU A 120 6.13 -15.46 -10.59
N ASP A 121 7.39 -15.52 -11.01
CA ASP A 121 8.51 -15.24 -10.13
C ASP A 121 8.55 -13.74 -9.77
N SER A 122 8.62 -13.45 -8.48
CA SER A 122 8.76 -12.10 -7.94
C SER A 122 10.12 -11.87 -7.28
N SER A 123 11.05 -12.83 -7.39
CA SER A 123 12.36 -12.80 -6.71
C SER A 123 13.39 -11.89 -7.38
N GLY A 124 13.12 -11.40 -8.60
CA GLY A 124 13.95 -10.43 -9.32
C GLY A 124 14.96 -11.07 -10.25
#